data_AF-A0A4U0XZQ6-F1
#
_entry.id   AF-A0A4U0XZQ6-F1
#
_cell.length_a   1.000
_cell.length_b   1.000
_cell.length_c   1.000
_cell.angle_alpha   90.00
_cell.angle_beta   90.00
_cell.angle_gamma   90.00
#
_symmetry.space_group_name_H-M   'P 1'
#
loop_
_entity.id
_entity.type
_entity.pdbx_description
1 polymer ?
#
loop_
_entity_poly.entity_id
_entity_poly.type
_entity_poly.pdbx_seq_one_letter_code
_entity_poly.pdbx_strand_id
1 'polypeptide(L)'
;MLARPSRQAVTGAGKSHLLALPPELRNRIYELVLVAENALIYYYYLSLHKNIGSTVPQARQPALTRVSKELRHQALAIFYGQNTFDITLHAGLASEPEDER
;
A
#
# COMPACT_ATOMS: atom_id res chain seq x y z
N MET A 1 4.18 -40.93 1.63
CA MET A 1 3.24 -39.96 0.99
C MET A 1 2.18 -39.58 2.03
N LEU A 2 2.35 -38.46 2.74
CA LEU A 2 1.38 -38.01 3.75
C LEU A 2 0.42 -37.02 3.09
N ALA A 3 -0.86 -37.39 3.05
CA ALA A 3 -1.93 -36.56 2.51
C ALA A 3 -2.09 -35.30 3.37
N ARG A 4 -1.97 -34.12 2.75
CA ARG A 4 -2.35 -32.84 3.39
C ARG A 4 -3.85 -32.87 3.66
N PRO A 5 -4.32 -32.62 4.89
CA PRO A 5 -5.75 -32.44 5.11
C PRO A 5 -6.20 -31.16 4.39
N SER A 6 -7.03 -31.34 3.38
CA SER A 6 -7.76 -30.27 2.69
C SER A 6 -8.56 -29.49 3.72
N ARG A 7 -8.17 -28.23 3.94
CA ARG A 7 -8.82 -27.30 4.85
C ARG A 7 -10.26 -27.11 4.38
N GLN A 8 -11.21 -27.65 5.14
CA GLN A 8 -12.63 -27.50 4.85
C GLN A 8 -12.97 -26.02 4.80
N ALA A 9 -13.36 -25.54 3.62
CA ALA A 9 -13.97 -24.23 3.45
C ALA A 9 -15.34 -24.31 4.14
N VAL A 10 -15.46 -23.68 5.31
CA VAL A 10 -16.76 -23.50 5.97
C VAL A 10 -17.56 -22.55 5.09
N THR A 11 -18.40 -23.13 4.22
CA THR A 11 -19.37 -22.42 3.39
C THR A 11 -20.52 -21.95 4.26
N GLY A 12 -20.29 -20.87 5.00
CA GLY A 12 -21.35 -20.04 5.59
C GLY A 12 -21.43 -18.75 4.77
N ALA A 13 -22.61 -18.46 4.21
CA ALA A 13 -22.93 -17.28 3.40
C ALA A 13 -21.99 -16.07 3.60
N GLY A 14 -21.12 -15.81 2.61
CA GLY A 14 -20.51 -14.51 2.30
C GLY A 14 -19.82 -13.71 3.41
N LYS A 15 -19.49 -14.28 4.56
CA LYS A 15 -18.84 -13.53 5.66
C LYS A 15 -17.34 -13.55 5.47
N SER A 16 -16.74 -12.37 5.30
CA SER A 16 -15.28 -12.22 5.25
C SER A 16 -14.66 -12.74 6.55
N HIS A 17 -13.80 -13.76 6.44
CA HIS A 17 -13.09 -14.33 7.60
C HIS A 17 -12.24 -13.28 8.34
N LEU A 18 -11.76 -12.26 7.62
CA LEU A 18 -11.02 -11.16 8.22
C LEU A 18 -11.92 -10.29 9.13
N LEU A 19 -13.17 -10.04 8.72
CA LEU A 19 -14.13 -9.26 9.50
C LEU A 19 -14.71 -10.05 10.68
N ALA A 20 -14.65 -11.37 10.63
CA ALA A 20 -15.05 -12.23 11.75
C ALA A 20 -14.04 -12.20 12.92
N LEU A 21 -12.82 -11.70 12.72
CA LEU A 21 -11.83 -11.58 13.78
C LEU A 21 -12.16 -10.42 14.72
N PRO A 22 -11.79 -10.51 16.02
CA PRO A 22 -11.82 -9.38 16.95
C PRO A 22 -11.04 -8.16 16.40
N PRO A 23 -11.46 -6.93 16.75
CA PRO A 23 -10.82 -5.70 16.27
C PRO A 23 -9.30 -5.64 16.50
N GLU A 24 -8.82 -6.16 17.63
CA GLU A 24 -7.40 -6.15 18.02
C GLU A 24 -6.55 -6.97 17.03
N LEU A 25 -7.05 -8.14 16.65
CA LEU A 25 -6.37 -9.01 15.68
C LEU A 25 -6.43 -8.41 14.27
N ARG A 26 -7.55 -7.77 13.91
CA ARG A 26 -7.63 -7.05 12.63
C ARG A 26 -6.63 -5.90 12.57
N ASN A 27 -6.55 -5.09 13.62
CA ASN A 27 -5.58 -3.99 13.69
C ASN A 27 -4.15 -4.50 13.58
N ARG A 28 -3.81 -5.62 14.24
CA ARG A 28 -2.47 -6.21 14.12
C ARG A 28 -2.15 -6.67 12.70
N ILE A 29 -3.12 -7.25 12.00
CA ILE A 29 -2.96 -7.61 10.58
C ILE A 29 -2.80 -6.34 9.72
N TYR A 30 -3.56 -5.29 10.00
CA TYR A 30 -3.47 -4.02 9.27
C TYR A 30 -2.08 -3.38 9.45
N GLU A 31 -1.56 -3.33 10.68
CA GLU A 31 -0.21 -2.83 10.98
C GLU A 31 0.85 -3.57 10.14
N LEU A 32 0.81 -4.91 10.14
CA LEU A 32 1.78 -5.75 9.42
C LEU A 32 1.76 -5.55 7.91
N VAL A 33 0.63 -5.14 7.33
CA VAL A 33 0.45 -5.05 5.87
C VAL A 33 0.51 -3.59 5.37
N LEU A 34 0.24 -2.62 6.24
CA LEU A 34 0.08 -1.21 5.85
C LEU A 34 1.21 -0.31 6.34
N VAL A 35 1.93 -0.68 7.39
CA VAL A 35 2.99 0.16 7.97
C VAL A 35 4.31 -0.24 7.33
N ALA A 36 4.93 0.70 6.64
CA ALA A 36 6.28 0.57 6.13
C ALA A 36 7.31 0.93 7.21
N GLU A 37 8.42 0.19 7.26
CA GLU A 37 9.54 0.49 8.17
C GLU A 37 10.22 1.82 7.83
N ASN A 38 10.22 2.19 6.55
CA ASN A 38 10.80 3.43 6.03
C ASN A 38 9.70 4.37 5.53
N ALA A 39 10.01 5.67 5.46
CA ALA A 39 9.11 6.66 4.91
C ALA A 39 8.66 6.29 3.48
N LEU A 40 7.36 6.44 3.23
CA LEU A 40 6.78 6.23 1.91
C LEU A 40 6.98 7.49 1.07
N ILE A 41 7.60 7.34 -0.10
CA ILE A 41 7.89 8.50 -0.94
C ILE A 41 6.74 8.74 -1.93
N TYR A 42 6.26 9.99 -1.97
CA TYR A 42 5.28 10.48 -2.94
C TYR A 42 5.96 11.49 -3.87
N TYR A 43 6.15 11.09 -5.13
CA TYR A 43 6.73 11.96 -6.15
C TYR A 43 5.64 12.79 -6.82
N TYR A 44 5.75 14.11 -6.72
CA TYR A 44 4.94 15.03 -7.54
C TYR A 44 5.78 15.45 -8.74
N TYR A 45 5.62 14.75 -9.87
CA TYR A 45 6.22 15.16 -11.14
C TYR A 45 5.33 16.21 -11.79
N LEU A 46 5.85 17.44 -11.96
CA LEU A 46 5.17 18.46 -12.76
C LEU A 46 5.27 18.22 -14.27
N SER A 47 6.13 17.33 -14.77
CA SER A 47 6.06 16.82 -16.14
C SER A 47 6.86 15.54 -16.33
N LEU A 48 6.24 14.62 -17.09
CA LEU A 48 6.84 13.62 -17.98
C LEU A 48 8.14 12.95 -17.54
N HIS A 49 8.12 11.94 -16.66
CA HIS A 49 8.93 10.71 -16.79
C HIS A 49 8.34 9.64 -15.86
N LYS A 50 7.26 9.00 -16.33
CA LYS A 50 6.77 7.76 -15.72
C LYS A 50 7.83 6.69 -15.98
N ASN A 51 8.21 5.93 -14.96
CA ASN A 51 9.09 4.76 -14.98
C ASN A 51 10.55 5.00 -14.58
N ILE A 52 10.77 5.65 -13.43
CA ILE A 52 11.95 5.28 -12.64
C ILE A 52 11.57 4.01 -11.87
N GLY A 53 12.19 2.89 -12.23
CA GLY A 53 12.07 1.60 -11.53
C GLY A 53 12.73 1.64 -10.15
N SER A 54 12.31 2.58 -9.30
CA SER A 54 12.88 2.75 -7.99
C SER A 54 12.40 1.63 -7.07
N THR A 55 13.35 0.93 -6.44
CA THR A 55 13.16 0.09 -5.24
C THR A 55 12.65 0.87 -4.03
N VAL A 56 12.44 2.18 -4.18
CA VAL A 56 11.91 3.07 -3.16
C VAL A 56 10.44 2.74 -2.89
N PRO A 57 10.04 2.56 -1.62
CA PRO A 57 8.65 2.32 -1.26
C PRO A 57 7.79 3.52 -1.65
N GLN A 58 6.94 3.33 -2.66
CA GLN A 58 6.07 4.38 -3.17
C GLN A 58 4.76 4.41 -2.38
N ALA A 59 4.29 5.63 -2.05
CA ALA A 59 2.99 5.86 -1.45
C ALA A 59 1.84 5.58 -2.46
N ARG A 60 1.60 4.31 -2.77
CA ARG A 60 0.45 3.82 -3.55
C ARG A 60 -0.68 3.42 -2.60
N GLN A 61 -1.90 3.46 -3.12
CA GLN A 61 -3.05 2.93 -2.39
C GLN A 61 -2.83 1.44 -2.04
N PRO A 62 -2.86 1.04 -0.75
CA PRO A 62 -2.64 -0.34 -0.35
C PRO A 62 -3.72 -1.27 -0.88
N ALA A 63 -3.33 -2.48 -1.30
CA ALA A 63 -4.24 -3.48 -1.88
C ALA A 63 -5.41 -3.82 -0.94
N LEU A 64 -5.16 -3.89 0.36
CA LEU A 64 -6.17 -4.16 1.38
C LEU A 64 -7.33 -3.13 1.37
N THR A 65 -7.04 -1.88 1.01
CA THR A 65 -8.06 -0.81 0.95
C THR A 65 -8.87 -0.82 -0.34
N ARG A 66 -8.55 -1.70 -1.30
CA ARG A 66 -9.21 -1.80 -2.61
C ARG A 66 -10.31 -2.86 -2.64
N VAL A 67 -10.34 -3.78 -1.67
CA VAL A 67 -11.22 -4.97 -1.74
C VAL A 67 -12.57 -4.79 -1.06
N SER A 68 -12.70 -3.91 -0.07
CA SER A 68 -13.97 -3.64 0.64
C SER A 68 -13.99 -2.23 1.21
N LYS A 69 -15.17 -1.57 1.14
CA LYS A 69 -15.41 -0.24 1.73
C LYS A 69 -15.25 -0.26 3.26
N GLU A 70 -15.67 -1.35 3.91
CA GLU A 70 -15.56 -1.50 5.36
C GLU A 70 -14.10 -1.64 5.80
N LEU A 71 -13.35 -2.53 5.13
CA LEU A 71 -11.91 -2.69 5.39
C LEU A 71 -11.16 -1.39 5.12
N ARG A 72 -11.50 -0.69 4.03
CA ARG A 72 -10.93 0.63 3.72
C ARG A 72 -11.14 1.61 4.88
N HIS A 73 -12.35 1.73 5.42
CA HIS A 73 -12.63 2.66 6.51
C HIS A 73 -11.77 2.38 7.75
N GLN A 74 -11.59 1.10 8.12
CA GLN A 74 -10.77 0.72 9.27
C GLN A 74 -9.27 0.88 9.00
N ALA A 75 -8.80 0.43 7.83
CA ALA A 75 -7.39 0.38 7.47
C ALA A 75 -6.77 1.75 7.21
N LEU A 76 -7.54 2.71 6.69
CA LEU A 76 -7.00 4.02 6.31
C LEU A 76 -6.50 4.84 7.51
N ALA A 77 -7.14 4.68 8.68
CA ALA A 77 -6.69 5.35 9.90
C ALA A 77 -5.27 4.92 10.29
N ILE A 78 -4.97 3.62 10.15
CA ILE A 78 -3.64 3.08 10.42
C ILE A 78 -2.66 3.52 9.33
N PHE A 79 -3.04 3.37 8.05
CA PHE A 79 -2.15 3.71 6.94
C PHE A 79 -1.70 5.18 6.98
N TYR A 80 -2.62 6.13 7.15
CA TYR A 80 -2.25 7.55 7.19
C TYR A 80 -1.78 8.04 8.55
N GLY A 81 -2.13 7.34 9.64
CA GLY A 81 -1.75 7.73 11.00
C GLY A 81 -0.40 7.17 11.46
N GLN A 82 0.05 6.05 10.90
CA GLN A 82 1.27 5.35 11.36
C GLN A 82 2.40 5.31 10.31
N ASN A 83 2.16 5.74 9.07
CA ASN A 83 3.24 5.89 8.09
C ASN A 83 3.75 7.33 8.05
N THR A 84 5.03 7.46 7.74
CA THR A 84 5.65 8.75 7.36
C THR A 84 5.63 8.89 5.84
N PHE A 85 5.30 10.08 5.34
CA PHE A 85 5.24 10.36 3.91
C PHE A 85 6.21 11.49 3.55
N ASP A 86 7.14 11.19 2.65
CA ASP A 86 8.05 12.20 2.09
C ASP A 86 7.51 12.67 0.75
N ILE A 87 7.26 13.97 0.64
CA ILE A 87 6.76 14.58 -0.60
C ILE A 87 7.91 15.27 -1.29
N THR A 88 8.39 14.67 -2.37
CA THR A 88 9.47 15.25 -3.19
C THR A 88 8.87 15.95 -4.40
N LEU A 89 9.04 17.27 -4.44
CA LEU A 89 8.69 18.09 -5.59
C LEU A 89 9.90 18.23 -6.50
N HIS A 90 9.88 17.55 -7.65
CA HIS A 90 10.86 17.80 -8.71
C HIS A 90 10.32 18.90 -9.61
N ALA A 91 10.77 20.13 -9.38
CA ALA A 91 10.66 21.19 -10.37
C ALA A 91 11.53 20.77 -11.56
N GLY A 92 10.91 20.51 -12.71
CA GLY A 92 11.63 20.33 -13.96
C GLY A 92 12.29 21.65 -14.32
N LEU A 93 13.48 21.92 -13.77
CA LEU A 93 14.39 22.82 -14.42
C LEU A 93 14.75 22.12 -15.72
N ALA A 94 14.21 22.65 -16.82
CA ALA A 94 14.62 22.27 -18.15
C ALA A 94 16.15 22.30 -18.16
N SER A 95 16.77 21.13 -18.26
CA SER A 95 18.14 21.05 -18.74
C SER A 95 18.08 21.59 -20.15
N GLU A 96 18.45 22.86 -20.31
CA GLU A 96 18.76 23.47 -21.60
C GLU A 96 19.64 22.47 -22.37
N PRO A 97 19.29 22.11 -23.62
CA PRO A 97 20.18 21.30 -24.42
C PRO A 97 21.47 22.09 -24.61
N GLU A 98 22.59 21.56 -24.10
CA GLU A 98 23.90 22.09 -24.44
C GLU A 98 24.05 21.96 -25.96
N ASP A 99 23.97 23.11 -26.64
CA ASP A 99 24.44 23.31 -28.00
C ASP A 99 25.92 22.90 -28.06
N GLU A 100 26.19 21.66 -28.47
CA GLU A 100 27.51 21.26 -28.96
C GLU A 100 27.55 21.31 -30.48
N ARG A 101 28.46 22.17 -30.93
CA ARG A 101 28.77 22.66 -32.27
C ARG A 101 29.21 21.59 -33.27
#